data_AF-A0A1B2EW35-F1
#
_entry.id   AF-A0A1B2EW35-F1
#
_cell.length_a   1.000
_cell.length_b   1.000
_cell.length_c   1.000
_cell.angle_alpha   90.00
_cell.angle_beta   90.00
_cell.angle_gamma   90.00
#
_symmetry.space_group_name_H-M   'P 1'
#
loop_
_entity.id
_entity.type
_entity.pdbx_description
1 polymer ?
#
loop_
_entity_poly.entity_id
_entity_poly.type
_entity_poly.pdbx_seq_one_letter_code
_entity_poly.pdbx_strand_id
1 'polypeptide(L)'
;MRCLLLAGVIPCCVFSALASERMEGEIALSAPQCTLLVVQTGPGFSLLREDSYYTVREGDQVRGPLHVLGSHDVEIVGEVTLGVTIEDWGLNLIQAKAIFYARCQ
;
A
#
# COMPACT_ATOMS: atom_id res chain seq x y z
N MET A 1 -0.67 -19.24 58.81
CA MET A 1 -0.28 -17.84 58.51
C MET A 1 -0.52 -17.62 57.02
N ARG A 2 -1.30 -16.59 56.70
CA ARG A 2 -2.03 -16.38 55.42
C ARG A 2 -1.11 -15.90 54.30
N CYS A 3 -1.18 -16.57 53.13
CA CYS A 3 -0.81 -16.02 51.83
C CYS A 3 -1.79 -14.90 51.43
N LEU A 4 -1.27 -13.73 51.10
CA LEU A 4 -1.95 -12.70 50.32
C LEU A 4 -1.00 -12.27 49.21
N LEU A 5 -1.06 -13.01 48.10
CA LEU A 5 -0.44 -12.68 46.83
C LEU A 5 -1.32 -11.61 46.15
N LEU A 6 -0.89 -10.36 46.22
CA LEU A 6 -1.45 -9.29 45.38
C LEU A 6 -0.87 -9.46 43.98
N ALA A 7 -1.72 -9.98 43.08
CA ALA A 7 -1.47 -10.11 41.66
C ALA A 7 -1.18 -8.73 41.04
N GLY A 8 0.11 -8.40 40.92
CA GLY A 8 0.57 -7.32 40.06
C GLY A 8 0.39 -7.76 38.62
N VAL A 9 -0.76 -7.44 38.04
CA VAL A 9 -0.98 -7.57 36.59
C VAL A 9 -0.10 -6.51 35.94
N ILE A 10 1.12 -6.89 35.58
CA ILE A 10 1.94 -6.15 34.62
C ILE A 10 1.15 -6.22 33.31
N PRO A 11 0.60 -5.12 32.78
CA PRO A 11 0.12 -5.14 31.43
C PRO A 11 1.39 -5.25 30.58
N CYS A 12 1.69 -6.46 30.11
CA CYS A 12 2.42 -6.63 28.87
C CYS A 12 1.62 -5.88 27.82
N CYS A 13 1.88 -4.59 27.67
CA CYS A 13 1.64 -3.87 26.43
C CYS A 13 2.58 -4.54 25.43
N VAL A 14 2.16 -5.71 24.95
CA VAL A 14 2.57 -6.23 23.67
C VAL A 14 2.08 -5.14 22.72
N PHE A 15 2.97 -4.20 22.42
CA PHE A 15 2.88 -3.49 21.17
C PHE A 15 2.94 -4.60 20.14
N SER A 16 1.76 -5.11 19.76
CA SER A 16 1.59 -5.74 18.48
C SER A 16 2.06 -4.68 17.52
N ALA A 17 3.34 -4.75 17.15
CA ALA A 17 3.80 -4.23 15.90
C ALA A 17 2.84 -4.88 14.92
N LEU A 18 1.81 -4.12 14.51
CA LEU A 18 1.09 -4.40 13.29
C LEU A 18 2.23 -4.46 12.29
N ALA A 19 2.70 -5.66 12.01
CA ALA A 19 3.53 -5.94 10.86
C ALA A 19 2.64 -5.48 9.72
N SER A 20 2.79 -4.21 9.34
CA SER A 20 2.20 -3.63 8.16
C SER A 20 2.61 -4.61 7.08
N GLU A 21 1.65 -5.41 6.65
CA GLU A 21 1.89 -6.55 5.78
C GLU A 21 2.40 -5.96 4.48
N ARG A 22 3.74 -5.90 4.36
CA ARG A 22 4.39 -5.39 3.17
C ARG A 22 4.05 -6.37 2.07
N MET A 23 3.14 -5.93 1.23
CA MET A 23 2.60 -6.67 0.13
C MET A 23 3.39 -6.34 -1.11
N GLU A 24 3.54 -7.34 -1.97
CA GLU A 24 4.16 -7.17 -3.27
C GLU A 24 3.06 -7.04 -4.33
N GLY A 25 3.32 -6.21 -5.31
CA GLY A 25 2.47 -6.01 -6.47
C GLY A 25 3.30 -5.57 -7.67
N GLU A 26 2.63 -5.42 -8.81
CA GLU A 26 3.24 -5.01 -10.07
C GLU A 26 2.46 -3.83 -10.63
N ILE A 27 3.15 -2.82 -11.16
CA ILE A 27 2.48 -1.71 -11.86
C ILE A 27 1.84 -2.26 -13.13
N ALA A 28 0.51 -2.25 -13.17
CA ALA A 28 -0.27 -2.74 -14.29
C ALA A 28 -0.63 -1.63 -15.29
N LEU A 29 -0.78 -0.39 -14.81
CA LEU A 29 -1.01 0.79 -15.65
C LEU A 29 -0.25 1.99 -15.10
N SER A 30 0.45 2.68 -16.00
CA SER A 30 1.11 3.96 -15.76
C SER A 30 1.03 4.80 -17.03
N ALA A 31 1.05 6.13 -16.91
CA ALA A 31 1.04 7.02 -18.06
C ALA A 31 1.97 8.22 -17.83
N PRO A 32 2.65 8.70 -18.89
CA PRO A 32 3.45 9.91 -18.80
C PRO A 32 2.60 11.07 -18.27
N GLN A 33 3.16 11.86 -17.35
CA GLN A 33 2.48 13.03 -16.77
C GLN A 33 1.18 12.73 -15.99
N CYS A 34 0.87 11.46 -15.72
CA CYS A 34 -0.20 11.09 -14.81
C CYS A 34 0.38 10.64 -13.47
N THR A 35 -0.12 11.20 -12.37
CA THR A 35 0.30 10.81 -11.02
C THR A 35 -0.43 9.58 -10.51
N LEU A 36 -1.41 9.06 -11.25
CA LEU A 36 -2.18 7.87 -10.87
C LEU A 36 -1.53 6.63 -11.47
N LEU A 37 -1.34 5.62 -10.63
CA LEU A 37 -0.84 4.31 -10.97
C LEU A 37 -1.89 3.26 -10.59
N VAL A 38 -1.93 2.19 -11.37
CA VAL A 38 -2.69 0.99 -11.01
C VAL A 38 -1.70 -0.13 -10.71
N VAL A 39 -1.77 -0.68 -9.52
CA VAL A 39 -0.92 -1.80 -9.08
C VAL A 39 -1.76 -3.07 -9.00
N GLN A 40 -1.36 -4.10 -9.73
CA GLN A 40 -1.89 -5.44 -9.58
C GLN A 40 -1.32 -6.08 -8.31
N THR A 41 -2.21 -6.65 -7.51
CA THR A 41 -1.92 -7.36 -6.26
C THR A 41 -2.64 -8.71 -6.28
N GLY A 42 -2.31 -9.61 -5.34
CA GLY A 42 -2.94 -10.94 -5.27
C GLY A 42 -4.47 -10.95 -5.38
N PRO A 43 -5.23 -10.11 -4.65
CA PRO A 43 -6.69 -10.11 -4.69
C PRO A 43 -7.32 -9.11 -5.68
N GLY A 44 -6.54 -8.41 -6.52
CA GLY A 44 -7.08 -7.44 -7.48
C GLY A 44 -6.16 -6.26 -7.72
N PHE A 45 -6.72 -5.08 -7.93
CA PHE A 45 -5.98 -3.87 -8.26
C PHE A 45 -6.11 -2.80 -7.18
N SER A 46 -5.02 -2.06 -6.96
CA SER A 46 -4.95 -0.92 -6.05
C SER A 46 -4.65 0.35 -6.84
N LEU A 47 -5.25 1.46 -6.43
CA LEU A 47 -5.05 2.78 -7.02
C LEU A 47 -4.11 3.59 -6.15
N LEU A 48 -2.96 3.94 -6.71
CA LEU A 48 -1.93 4.72 -6.05
C LEU A 48 -1.84 6.07 -6.73
N ARG A 49 -1.93 7.16 -5.97
CA ARG A 49 -1.59 8.50 -6.47
C ARG A 49 -0.24 8.91 -5.89
N GLU A 50 0.74 9.17 -6.75
CA GLU A 50 2.03 9.71 -6.36
C GLU A 50 1.88 11.11 -5.75
N ASP A 51 2.59 11.37 -4.65
CA ASP A 51 2.67 12.70 -4.04
C ASP A 51 3.76 13.56 -4.70
N SER A 52 4.79 12.92 -5.27
CA SER A 52 5.82 13.55 -6.10
C SER A 52 6.07 12.71 -7.34
N TYR A 53 5.98 13.32 -8.52
CA TYR A 53 6.12 12.64 -9.80
C TYR A 53 7.47 11.91 -9.91
N TYR A 54 7.45 10.59 -10.03
CA TYR A 54 8.59 9.74 -10.36
C TYR A 54 8.27 8.93 -11.62
N THR A 55 9.26 8.67 -12.47
CA THR A 55 9.01 7.88 -13.68
C THR A 55 9.03 6.40 -13.34
N VAL A 56 7.85 5.82 -13.18
CA VAL A 56 7.64 4.37 -13.07
C VAL A 56 7.14 3.79 -14.39
N ARG A 57 7.22 2.46 -14.54
CA ARG A 57 6.82 1.73 -15.75
C ARG A 57 5.90 0.57 -15.41
N GLU A 58 5.07 0.21 -16.39
CA GLU A 58 4.32 -1.05 -16.33
C GLU A 58 5.31 -2.23 -16.22
N GLY A 59 5.02 -3.17 -15.32
CA GLY A 59 5.87 -4.31 -14.98
C GLY A 59 6.80 -4.08 -13.79
N ASP A 60 6.99 -2.83 -13.33
CA ASP A 60 7.83 -2.56 -12.15
C ASP A 60 7.21 -3.20 -10.90
N GLN A 61 8.04 -3.83 -10.08
CA GLN A 61 7.60 -4.44 -8.83
C GLN A 61 7.51 -3.38 -7.74
N VAL A 62 6.43 -3.41 -6.98
CA VAL A 62 6.13 -2.47 -5.89
C VAL A 62 5.92 -3.22 -4.60
N ARG A 63 6.47 -2.71 -3.50
CA ARG A 63 6.29 -3.27 -2.15
C ARG A 63 5.80 -2.21 -1.17
N GLY A 64 4.78 -2.54 -0.38
CA GLY A 64 4.26 -1.61 0.62
C GLY A 64 2.88 -1.99 1.16
N PRO A 65 2.22 -1.09 1.89
CA PRO A 65 0.88 -1.31 2.45
C PRO A 65 -0.21 -1.09 1.37
N LEU A 66 -0.16 -1.85 0.28
CA LEU A 66 -0.95 -1.61 -0.94
C LEU A 66 -2.47 -1.70 -0.73
N HIS A 67 -2.95 -2.31 0.36
CA HIS A 67 -4.37 -2.38 0.74
C HIS A 67 -4.73 -1.54 1.97
N VAL A 68 -3.90 -0.56 2.31
CA VAL A 68 -4.19 0.37 3.41
C VAL A 68 -4.42 1.74 2.81
N LEU A 69 -5.65 2.23 2.91
CA LEU A 69 -6.01 3.56 2.39
C LEU A 69 -5.19 4.67 3.06
N GLY A 70 -5.00 5.77 2.34
CA GLY A 70 -4.30 6.97 2.83
C GLY A 70 -2.85 7.07 2.36
N SER A 71 -2.08 7.97 3.00
CA SER A 71 -0.70 8.26 2.62
C SER A 71 0.28 7.25 3.22
N HIS A 72 1.14 6.69 2.39
CA HIS A 72 2.14 5.69 2.75
C HIS A 72 3.40 5.81 1.89
N ASP A 73 4.49 5.27 2.38
CA ASP A 73 5.69 5.05 1.59
C ASP A 73 5.61 3.65 0.92
N VAL A 74 5.85 3.59 -0.39
CA VAL A 74 5.97 2.35 -1.16
C VAL A 74 7.33 2.28 -1.83
N GLU A 75 7.89 1.08 -1.94
CA GLU A 75 9.16 0.83 -2.59
C GLU A 75 8.91 0.36 -4.02
N ILE A 76 9.51 1.04 -5.00
CA ILE A 76 9.77 0.47 -6.32
C ILE A 76 11.02 -0.39 -6.17
N VAL A 77 10.85 -1.71 -6.27
CA VAL A 77 11.85 -2.69 -5.84
C VAL A 77 13.15 -2.53 -6.61
N GLY A 78 14.23 -2.27 -5.88
CA GLY A 78 15.56 -2.08 -6.46
C GLY A 78 15.82 -0.68 -7.04
N GLU A 79 14.87 0.25 -6.91
CA GLU A 79 15.00 1.61 -7.41
C GLU A 79 14.90 2.68 -6.32
N VAL A 80 13.71 2.89 -5.76
CA VAL A 80 13.42 4.06 -4.92
C VAL A 80 12.21 3.83 -3.99
N THR A 81 12.11 4.60 -2.92
CA THR A 81 10.90 4.70 -2.09
C THR A 81 10.14 5.98 -2.44
N LEU A 82 8.85 5.84 -2.72
CA LEU A 82 7.95 6.91 -3.13
C LEU A 82 6.86 7.13 -2.07
N GLY A 83 6.55 8.40 -1.80
CA GLY A 83 5.34 8.77 -1.07
C GLY A 83 4.14 8.69 -2.01
N VAL A 84 3.14 7.91 -1.63
CA VAL A 84 1.90 7.72 -2.39
C VAL A 84 0.68 7.80 -1.48
N THR A 85 -0.45 8.18 -2.06
CA THR A 85 -1.77 8.01 -1.46
C THR A 85 -2.45 6.79 -2.08
N ILE A 86 -2.75 5.76 -1.28
CA ILE A 86 -3.61 4.65 -1.70
C ILE A 86 -5.06 5.14 -1.66
N GLU A 87 -5.67 5.32 -2.83
CA GLU A 87 -7.02 5.87 -2.96
C GLU A 87 -8.12 4.81 -2.92
N ASP A 88 -7.82 3.60 -3.40
CA ASP A 88 -8.73 2.45 -3.40
C ASP A 88 -7.95 1.15 -3.59
N TRP A 89 -8.55 0.01 -3.23
CA TRP A 89 -7.97 -1.33 -3.44
C TRP A 89 -9.02 -2.43 -3.54
N GLY A 90 -8.62 -3.60 -4.02
CA GLY A 90 -9.54 -4.72 -4.23
C GLY A 90 -10.44 -4.55 -5.46
N LEU A 91 -10.07 -3.64 -6.36
CA LEU A 91 -10.79 -3.42 -7.61
C LEU A 91 -10.58 -4.59 -8.57
N ASN A 92 -11.56 -4.82 -9.44
CA ASN A 92 -11.33 -5.62 -10.63
C ASN A 92 -10.68 -4.80 -11.76
N LEU A 93 -10.22 -5.48 -12.80
CA LEU A 93 -9.51 -4.85 -13.93
C LEU A 93 -10.38 -3.79 -14.66
N ILE A 94 -11.68 -4.04 -14.80
CA ILE A 94 -12.59 -3.15 -15.52
C ILE A 94 -12.73 -1.83 -14.75
N GLN A 95 -12.94 -1.90 -13.43
CA GLN A 95 -13.04 -0.72 -12.55
C GLN A 95 -11.74 0.07 -12.55
N ALA A 96 -10.60 -0.60 -12.37
CA ALA A 96 -9.29 0.05 -12.33
C ALA A 96 -8.97 0.78 -13.65
N LYS A 97 -9.21 0.13 -14.79
CA LYS A 97 -9.06 0.76 -16.12
C LYS A 97 -9.97 1.96 -16.32
N ALA A 98 -11.25 1.83 -15.93
CA ALA A 98 -12.21 2.92 -16.09
C ALA A 98 -11.77 4.17 -15.32
N ILE A 99 -11.28 4.00 -14.09
CA ILE A 99 -10.78 5.12 -13.27
C ILE A 99 -9.49 5.70 -13.85
N PHE A 100 -8.56 4.84 -14.26
CA PHE A 100 -7.28 5.25 -14.83
C PHE A 100 -7.47 6.10 -16.09
N TYR A 101 -8.18 5.60 -17.10
CA TYR A 101 -8.38 6.33 -18.36
C TYR A 101 -9.28 7.56 -18.23
N ALA A 102 -10.09 7.64 -17.18
CA ALA A 102 -10.87 8.86 -16.90
C ALA A 102 -10.00 9.99 -16.36
N ARG A 103 -8.86 9.68 -15.71
CA ARG A 103 -8.01 10.66 -15.01
C ARG A 103 -6.66 10.90 -15.70
N CYS A 104 -6.16 9.93 -16.45
CA CYS A 104 -4.95 10.03 -17.25
C CYS A 104 -5.35 10.16 -18.72
N GLN A 105 -5.41 11.40 -19.25
CA GLN A 105 -5.73 11.73 -20.64
C GLN A 105 -4.50 12.20 -21.41
#